data_AF-A0A7V4NK46-F1
#
_entry.id   AF-A0A7V4NK46-F1
#
_cell.length_a   1.000
_cell.length_b   1.000
_cell.length_c   1.000
_cell.angle_alpha   90.00
_cell.angle_beta   90.00
_cell.angle_gamma   90.00
#
_symmetry.space_group_name_H-M   'P 1'
#
loop_
_entity.id
_entity.type
_entity.pdbx_description
1 polymer ?
#
loop_
_entity_poly.entity_id
_entity_poly.type
_entity_poly.pdbx_seq_one_letter_code
_entity_poly.pdbx_strand_id
1 'polypeptide(L)'
;MPVLLILAAGCGGFDPGAESTDFQPPAVYRQWWAETEACAGRRGDFARIRWIVVDAPSFDCPSGRCVGRWEPSGEIYLARDWVGHEMVVRHEMLHALIGEPGHPDPPFRRGCSLTWDSWRGDPGVSFSVVTDAFPVVE
;
A
#
# COMPACT_ATOMS: atom_id res chain seq x y z
N MET A 1 9.04 2.08 46.75
CA MET A 1 9.07 0.88 45.89
C MET A 1 9.68 1.30 44.56
N PRO A 2 10.79 0.72 44.09
CA PRO A 2 11.32 1.11 42.79
C PRO A 2 10.45 0.46 41.70
N VAL A 3 9.79 1.30 40.92
CA VAL A 3 9.11 0.88 39.69
C VAL A 3 10.20 0.60 38.68
N LEU A 4 10.43 -0.68 38.42
CA LEU A 4 11.32 -1.16 37.37
C LEU A 4 10.64 -0.89 36.02
N LEU A 5 11.03 0.19 35.34
CA LEU A 5 10.64 0.40 33.95
C LEU A 5 11.36 -0.65 33.09
N ILE A 6 10.62 -1.66 32.64
CA ILE A 6 11.07 -2.57 31.60
C ILE A 6 10.96 -1.81 30.28
N LEU A 7 12.10 -1.32 29.77
CA LEU A 7 12.23 -0.86 28.39
C LEU A 7 12.11 -2.08 27.49
N ALA A 8 10.92 -2.32 26.94
CA ALA A 8 10.74 -3.26 25.85
C ALA A 8 11.51 -2.72 24.63
N ALA A 9 12.63 -3.36 24.30
CA ALA A 9 13.27 -3.20 23.01
C ALA A 9 12.31 -3.73 21.94
N GLY A 10 11.57 -2.84 21.27
CA GLY A 10 10.67 -3.21 20.19
C GLY A 10 11.45 -3.80 19.03
N CYS A 11 11.04 -4.98 18.56
CA CYS A 11 11.38 -5.43 17.21
C CYS A 11 10.95 -4.32 16.24
N GLY A 12 11.89 -3.81 15.42
CA GLY A 12 11.72 -2.63 14.56
C GLY A 12 10.79 -2.84 13.37
N GLY A 13 9.52 -3.14 13.63
CA GLY A 13 8.46 -3.10 12.63
C GLY A 13 8.08 -1.67 12.27
N PHE A 14 7.48 -1.50 11.09
CA PHE A 14 6.86 -0.23 10.70
C PHE A 14 5.69 0.09 11.63
N ASP A 15 5.62 1.35 12.09
CA ASP A 15 4.54 1.89 12.90
C ASP A 15 3.84 3.02 12.12
N PRO A 16 2.57 2.87 11.73
CA PRO A 16 1.84 3.91 11.00
C PRO A 16 1.43 5.10 11.89
N GLY A 17 1.68 5.05 13.21
CA GLY A 17 1.32 6.12 14.15
C GLY A 17 -0.18 6.23 14.43
N ALA A 18 -0.94 5.18 14.10
CA ALA A 18 -2.39 5.11 14.29
C ALA A 18 -2.83 3.65 14.52
N GLU A 19 -4.04 3.48 15.07
CA GLU A 19 -4.64 2.16 15.29
C GLU A 19 -4.72 1.38 13.97
N SER A 20 -4.32 0.11 14.02
CA SER A 20 -4.28 -0.76 12.86
C SER A 20 -4.82 -2.15 13.17
N THR A 21 -5.44 -2.78 12.18
CA THR A 21 -6.11 -4.07 12.34
C THR A 21 -5.85 -4.97 11.14
N ASP A 22 -5.80 -6.28 11.38
CA ASP A 22 -5.78 -7.26 10.28
C ASP A 22 -7.02 -7.09 9.41
N PHE A 23 -6.79 -7.05 8.11
CA PHE A 23 -7.82 -6.86 7.11
C PHE A 23 -7.93 -8.11 6.25
N GLN A 24 -9.16 -8.57 6.00
CA GLN A 24 -9.38 -9.61 5.01
C GLN A 24 -9.64 -8.95 3.65
N PRO A 25 -8.78 -9.14 2.64
CA PRO A 25 -8.96 -8.47 1.36
C PRO A 25 -10.25 -8.96 0.66
N PRO A 26 -11.04 -8.05 0.06
CA PRO A 26 -12.22 -8.43 -0.70
C PRO A 26 -11.83 -9.22 -1.95
N ALA A 27 -12.78 -9.97 -2.52
CA ALA A 27 -12.53 -10.85 -3.66
C ALA A 27 -11.92 -10.13 -4.87
N VAL A 28 -12.28 -8.85 -5.09
CA VAL A 28 -11.75 -8.01 -6.19
C VAL A 28 -10.23 -7.86 -6.14
N TYR A 29 -9.61 -7.95 -4.96
CA TYR A 29 -8.14 -7.87 -4.85
C TYR A 29 -7.45 -9.02 -5.58
N ARG A 30 -8.08 -10.19 -5.72
CA ARG A 30 -7.50 -11.29 -6.51
C ARG A 30 -7.51 -11.00 -8.00
N GLN A 31 -8.54 -10.30 -8.49
CA GLN A 31 -8.57 -9.83 -9.86
C GLN A 31 -7.48 -8.78 -10.10
N TRP A 32 -7.42 -7.76 -9.23
CA TRP A 32 -6.39 -6.72 -9.29
C TRP A 32 -4.97 -7.29 -9.16
N TRP A 33 -4.76 -8.32 -8.35
CA TRP A 33 -3.49 -9.05 -8.29
C TRP A 33 -3.13 -9.67 -9.64
N ALA A 34 -4.05 -10.38 -10.28
CA ALA A 34 -3.81 -10.99 -11.59
C ALA A 34 -3.52 -9.94 -12.68
N GLU A 35 -4.18 -8.78 -12.64
CA GLU A 35 -3.92 -7.68 -13.56
C GLU A 35 -2.55 -7.04 -13.31
N THR A 36 -2.14 -6.92 -12.04
CA THR A 36 -0.80 -6.46 -11.65
C THR A 36 0.28 -7.45 -12.08
N GLU A 37 0.06 -8.76 -11.92
CA GLU A 37 0.95 -9.80 -12.46
C GLU A 37 1.12 -9.67 -13.98
N ALA A 38 0.00 -9.49 -14.69
CA ALA A 38 -0.02 -9.38 -16.15
C ALA A 38 0.77 -8.17 -16.66
N CYS A 39 0.56 -6.98 -16.07
CA CYS A 39 1.27 -5.78 -16.49
C CYS A 39 2.74 -5.75 -16.07
N ALA A 40 3.08 -6.37 -14.93
CA ALA A 40 4.45 -6.45 -14.44
C ALA A 40 5.27 -7.54 -15.15
N GLY A 41 4.62 -8.49 -15.85
CA GLY A 41 5.27 -9.65 -16.43
C GLY A 41 5.88 -10.59 -15.38
N ARG A 42 5.32 -10.60 -14.16
CA ARG A 42 5.81 -11.38 -13.01
C ARG A 42 4.65 -12.12 -12.34
N ARG A 43 4.98 -13.18 -11.61
CA ARG A 43 4.02 -13.92 -10.78
C ARG A 43 4.46 -13.94 -9.33
N GLY A 44 3.50 -13.98 -8.42
CA GLY A 44 3.74 -14.09 -6.99
C GLY A 44 2.59 -14.77 -6.27
N ASP A 45 2.75 -14.93 -4.96
CA ASP A 45 1.78 -15.62 -4.12
C ASP A 45 0.96 -14.60 -3.31
N PHE A 46 -0.24 -14.30 -3.80
CA PHE A 46 -1.19 -13.40 -3.13
C PHE A 46 -1.45 -13.80 -1.66
N ALA A 47 -1.40 -15.09 -1.33
CA ALA A 47 -1.69 -15.57 0.02
C ALA A 47 -0.57 -15.27 1.03
N ARG A 48 0.62 -14.87 0.57
CA ARG A 48 1.72 -14.43 1.45
C ARG A 48 1.57 -13.01 1.97
N ILE A 49 0.69 -12.23 1.34
CA ILE A 49 0.47 -10.83 1.72
C ILE A 49 -0.39 -10.80 2.98
N ARG A 50 0.13 -10.17 4.04
CA ARG A 50 -0.67 -9.82 5.22
C ARG A 50 -1.24 -8.42 5.02
N TRP A 51 -2.55 -8.31 5.01
CA TRP A 51 -3.23 -7.03 4.78
C TRP A 51 -3.59 -6.38 6.10
N ILE A 52 -3.28 -5.09 6.24
CA ILE A 52 -3.51 -4.31 7.44
C ILE A 52 -4.23 -3.02 7.04
N VAL A 53 -5.32 -2.72 7.74
CA VAL A 53 -6.02 -1.43 7.64
C VAL A 53 -5.58 -0.53 8.78
N VAL A 54 -5.26 0.72 8.45
CA VAL A 54 -5.00 1.79 9.41
C VAL A 54 -6.25 2.65 9.54
N ASP A 55 -6.72 2.86 10.78
CA ASP A 55 -7.90 3.69 11.10
C ASP A 55 -7.58 5.19 11.03
N ALA A 56 -7.21 5.64 9.84
CA ALA A 56 -6.93 7.04 9.51
C ALA A 56 -7.06 7.26 8.00
N PRO A 57 -7.32 8.50 7.53
CA PRO A 57 -7.40 8.82 6.10
C PRO A 57 -6.03 8.76 5.39
N SER A 58 -4.95 8.84 6.15
CA SER A 58 -3.55 8.60 5.78
C SER A 58 -2.76 8.24 7.04
N PHE A 59 -1.49 7.85 6.92
CA PHE A 59 -0.63 7.51 8.06
C PHE A 59 0.82 7.93 7.84
N ASP A 60 1.61 7.92 8.92
CA ASP A 60 3.01 8.35 8.88
C ASP A 60 3.87 7.29 8.20
N CYS A 61 4.80 7.72 7.35
CA CYS A 61 5.78 6.87 6.69
C CYS A 61 7.12 7.58 6.51
N PRO A 62 8.24 6.86 6.27
CA PRO A 62 9.55 7.49 6.11
C PRO A 62 9.62 8.55 4.99
N SER A 63 8.76 8.44 3.97
CA SER A 63 8.63 9.39 2.86
C SER A 63 7.62 10.52 3.10
N GLY A 64 7.07 10.64 4.33
CA GLY A 64 6.07 11.64 4.68
C GLY A 64 4.73 11.01 5.05
N ARG A 65 3.67 11.36 4.33
CA ARG A 65 2.33 10.80 4.55
C ARG A 65 2.01 9.78 3.45
N CYS A 66 1.48 8.63 3.87
CA CYS A 66 1.14 7.52 2.99
C CYS A 66 -0.34 7.16 3.12
N VAL A 67 -0.89 6.60 2.05
CA VAL A 67 -2.24 6.00 2.00
C VAL A 67 -2.20 4.49 1.73
N GLY A 68 -1.07 4.02 1.20
CA GLY A 68 -0.67 2.63 1.11
C GLY A 68 0.81 2.51 1.46
N ARG A 69 1.23 1.35 1.98
CA ARG A 69 2.63 1.00 2.16
C ARG A 69 2.85 -0.50 2.19
N TRP A 70 3.70 -1.01 1.32
CA TRP A 70 4.27 -2.34 1.42
C TRP A 70 5.53 -2.36 2.29
N GLU A 71 5.65 -3.39 3.15
CA GLU A 71 6.88 -3.69 3.89
C GLU A 71 7.62 -4.91 3.32
N PRO A 72 8.97 -4.92 3.32
CA PRO A 72 9.76 -6.10 2.97
C PRO A 72 9.43 -7.38 3.76
N SER A 73 8.84 -7.25 4.94
CA SER A 73 8.37 -8.37 5.77
C SER A 73 7.09 -9.05 5.25
N GLY A 74 6.40 -8.46 4.26
CA GLY A 74 5.24 -9.05 3.59
C GLY A 74 3.89 -8.42 3.92
N GLU A 75 3.86 -7.39 4.76
CA GLU A 75 2.66 -6.61 5.06
C GLU A 75 2.36 -5.57 3.97
N ILE A 76 1.07 -5.34 3.73
CA ILE A 76 0.56 -4.16 3.03
C ILE A 76 -0.38 -3.42 3.98
N TYR A 77 -0.03 -2.18 4.29
CA TYR A 77 -0.83 -1.22 5.04
C TYR A 77 -1.66 -0.39 4.08
N LEU A 78 -2.94 -0.19 4.38
CA LEU A 78 -3.84 0.70 3.64
C LEU A 78 -4.58 1.59 4.63
N ALA A 79 -4.67 2.88 4.31
CA ALA A 79 -5.52 3.81 5.02
C ALA A 79 -6.99 3.43 4.77
N ARG A 80 -7.85 3.55 5.78
CA ARG A 80 -9.26 3.10 5.73
C ARG A 80 -10.00 3.55 4.47
N ASP A 81 -9.82 4.81 4.08
CA ASP A 81 -10.54 5.40 2.94
C ASP A 81 -10.04 4.91 1.57
N TRP A 82 -8.92 4.18 1.54
CA TRP A 82 -8.22 3.77 0.31
C TRP A 82 -8.29 2.28 0.02
N VAL A 83 -8.92 1.48 0.89
CA VAL A 83 -9.11 0.03 0.68
C VAL A 83 -9.96 -0.32 -0.56
N GLY A 84 -10.72 0.65 -1.07
CA GLY A 84 -11.50 0.49 -2.30
C GLY A 84 -10.84 1.08 -3.54
N HIS A 85 -9.68 1.72 -3.41
CA HIS A 85 -9.09 2.50 -4.49
C HIS A 85 -8.11 1.64 -5.30
N GLU A 86 -8.56 1.16 -6.46
CA GLU A 86 -7.81 0.21 -7.30
C GLU A 86 -6.34 0.60 -7.51
N MET A 87 -6.07 1.83 -7.95
CA MET A 87 -4.70 2.27 -8.22
C MET A 87 -3.79 2.10 -7.00
N VAL A 88 -4.22 2.57 -5.83
CA VAL A 88 -3.43 2.49 -4.58
C VAL A 88 -3.21 1.03 -4.19
N VAL A 89 -4.27 0.21 -4.23
CA VAL A 89 -4.15 -1.20 -3.87
C VAL A 89 -3.19 -1.94 -4.81
N ARG A 90 -3.34 -1.73 -6.12
CA ARG A 90 -2.47 -2.34 -7.13
C ARG A 90 -1.04 -1.82 -7.05
N HIS A 91 -0.84 -0.55 -6.68
CA HIS A 91 0.48 0.03 -6.44
C HIS A 91 1.23 -0.73 -5.34
N GLU A 92 0.60 -0.98 -4.20
CA GLU A 92 1.22 -1.77 -3.13
C GLU A 92 1.38 -3.25 -3.51
N MET A 93 0.45 -3.82 -4.26
CA MET A 93 0.61 -5.15 -4.84
C MET A 93 1.84 -5.23 -5.76
N LEU A 94 2.09 -4.18 -6.55
CA LEU A 94 3.23 -4.14 -7.44
C LEU A 94 4.53 -4.16 -6.65
N HIS A 95 4.64 -3.37 -5.57
CA HIS A 95 5.73 -3.45 -4.61
C HIS A 95 5.92 -4.87 -4.06
N ALA A 96 4.85 -5.49 -3.59
CA ALA A 96 4.91 -6.86 -3.06
C ALA A 96 5.36 -7.89 -4.12
N LEU A 97 5.01 -7.67 -5.39
CA LEU A 97 5.37 -8.55 -6.50
C LEU A 97 6.83 -8.39 -6.93
N ILE A 98 7.37 -7.16 -6.93
CA ILE A 98 8.75 -6.90 -7.34
C ILE A 98 9.74 -7.04 -6.18
N GLY A 99 9.26 -6.91 -4.93
CA GLY A 99 10.05 -7.08 -3.72
C GLY A 99 11.07 -5.99 -3.47
N GLU A 100 10.87 -4.78 -4.02
CA GLU A 100 11.78 -3.65 -3.87
C GLU A 100 11.03 -2.35 -3.55
N PRO A 101 11.64 -1.46 -2.74
CA PRO A 101 11.09 -0.13 -2.48
C PRO A 101 11.28 0.81 -3.68
N GLY A 102 10.57 1.94 -3.66
CA GLY A 102 10.63 2.95 -4.73
C GLY A 102 9.85 2.54 -5.99
N HIS A 103 9.79 3.43 -6.97
CA HIS A 103 8.95 3.26 -8.16
C HIS A 103 9.79 3.06 -9.44
N PRO A 104 10.46 1.91 -9.63
CA PRO A 104 11.19 1.63 -10.86
C PRO A 104 10.29 1.72 -12.09
N ASP A 105 10.83 2.30 -13.17
CA ASP A 105 10.13 2.44 -14.45
C ASP A 105 10.90 1.79 -15.60
N PRO A 106 10.43 0.64 -16.14
CA PRO A 106 9.22 -0.10 -15.75
C PRO A 106 9.38 -0.80 -14.38
N PRO A 107 8.29 -1.23 -13.70
CA PRO A 107 6.91 -1.32 -14.22
C PRO A 107 5.91 -0.24 -13.73
N PHE A 108 6.27 0.65 -12.81
CA PHE A 108 5.28 1.54 -12.17
C PHE A 108 4.61 2.51 -13.14
N ARG A 109 5.36 3.15 -14.04
CA ARG A 109 4.79 4.11 -15.01
C ARG A 109 4.49 3.42 -16.33
N ARG A 110 5.52 2.91 -17.01
CA ARG A 110 5.41 2.11 -18.24
C ARG A 110 5.17 0.65 -17.86
N GLY A 111 4.11 0.07 -18.42
CA GLY A 111 3.69 -1.30 -18.13
C GLY A 111 2.40 -1.32 -17.31
N CYS A 112 2.49 -0.97 -16.02
CA CYS A 112 1.33 -1.03 -15.12
C CYS A 112 0.58 0.28 -14.95
N SER A 113 1.23 1.43 -15.14
CA SER A 113 0.62 2.76 -14.99
C SER A 113 -0.05 2.98 -13.62
N LEU A 114 0.62 2.53 -12.55
CA LEU A 114 0.16 2.56 -11.15
C LEU A 114 0.80 3.72 -10.39
N THR A 115 0.87 4.89 -11.00
CA THR A 115 1.25 6.15 -10.33
C THR A 115 0.22 7.22 -10.64
N TRP A 116 0.11 8.25 -9.80
CA TRP A 116 -0.87 9.32 -10.00
C TRP A 116 -0.77 10.01 -11.37
N ASP A 117 0.44 10.16 -11.91
CA ASP A 117 0.69 10.77 -13.22
C ASP A 117 0.40 9.84 -14.40
N SER A 118 0.39 8.53 -14.19
CA SER A 118 0.22 7.53 -15.26
C SER A 118 -1.13 6.83 -15.25
N TRP A 119 -1.82 6.78 -14.10
CA TRP A 119 -3.10 6.10 -13.94
C TRP A 119 -4.18 6.72 -14.83
N ARG A 120 -4.87 5.87 -15.60
CA ARG A 120 -5.94 6.28 -16.54
C ARG A 120 -7.33 5.85 -16.10
N GLY A 121 -7.46 5.35 -14.88
CA GLY A 121 -8.76 5.02 -14.30
C GLY A 121 -9.30 3.67 -14.70
N ASP A 122 -10.25 3.23 -13.89
CA ASP A 122 -11.28 2.28 -14.24
C ASP A 122 -12.46 3.12 -14.79
N PRO A 123 -12.91 2.96 -16.05
CA PRO A 123 -13.85 3.88 -16.71
C PRO A 123 -15.28 3.92 -16.12
N GLY A 124 -15.50 3.48 -14.87
CA GLY A 124 -16.83 3.35 -14.27
C GLY A 124 -16.94 3.44 -12.74
N VAL A 125 -15.87 3.68 -11.98
CA VAL A 125 -15.96 3.76 -10.50
C VAL A 125 -15.55 5.15 -10.02
N SER A 126 -16.54 6.02 -9.88
CA SER A 126 -16.41 7.34 -9.24
C SER A 126 -16.38 7.16 -7.72
N PHE A 127 -15.19 7.02 -7.12
CA PHE A 127 -15.02 7.46 -5.74
C PHE A 127 -14.84 8.97 -5.77
N SER A 128 -15.65 9.70 -5.02
CA SER A 128 -15.49 11.14 -4.85
C SER A 128 -14.09 11.42 -4.31
N VAL A 129 -13.19 11.81 -5.22
CA VAL A 129 -11.83 12.23 -4.91
C VAL A 129 -11.94 13.43 -3.97
N VAL A 130 -11.60 13.25 -2.70
CA VAL A 130 -11.13 14.38 -1.90
C VAL A 130 -9.78 14.71 -2.50
N THR A 131 -9.79 15.66 -3.44
CA THR A 131 -8.60 16.23 -4.03
C THR A 131 -7.92 17.09 -2.98
N ASP A 132 -7.21 16.48 -2.05
CA ASP A 132 -6.15 17.17 -1.33
C ASP A 132 -4.82 16.61 -1.82
N ALA A 133 -4.19 17.43 -2.64
CA ALA A 133 -2.90 17.20 -3.27
C ALA A 133 -1.85 16.81 -2.23
N PHE A 134 -1.28 15.62 -2.37
CA PHE A 134 0.06 15.38 -1.82
C PHE A 134 1.07 16.12 -2.70
N PRO A 135 1.92 16.99 -2.13
CA PRO A 135 2.94 17.66 -2.91
C PRO A 135 3.92 16.64 -3.48
N VAL A 136 4.12 16.71 -4.80
CA VAL A 136 5.22 16.03 -5.49
C VAL A 136 6.52 16.62 -4.94
N VAL A 137 7.29 15.83 -4.19
CA VAL A 137 8.66 16.21 -3.85
C VAL A 137 9.55 15.82 -5.04
N GLU A 138 10.17 16.83 -5.65
CA GLU A 138 11.22 16.67 -6.67
C GLU A 138 12.53 16.13 -6.07
#